data_AF-A0A2E9MLB5-F1
#
_entry.id   AF-A0A2E9MLB5-F1
#
_cell.length_a   1.000
_cell.length_b   1.000
_cell.length_c   1.000
_cell.angle_alpha   90.00
_cell.angle_beta   90.00
_cell.angle_gamma   90.00
#
_symmetry.space_group_name_H-M   'P 1'
#
loop_
_entity.id
_entity.type
_entity.pdbx_description
1 polymer ?
#
loop_
_entity_poly.entity_id
_entity_poly.type
_entity_poly.pdbx_seq_one_letter_code
_entity_poly.pdbx_strand_id
1 'polypeptide(L)'
;MNDFITLYMKELRAQRMVIGVLLLGTLGLSIYALTGLGDVPQPRLALIILPYASALGLPFLLIHAISSEWSAQTHYQILALPVPRWLVLLSKVAVVLSLGVVIYLCSTVFLQVIADRMTAMMLAQDGSGDSFRIEPHMDSSTVWAVSGIVYGVLLLPLLGIACAASGVRVMAQRFKGLSTLGVFVAGGYLYGKLQIPIVHALEKIFGKWELDLPIHHGTATASDVHLLLMYSVLFAALGVGVGAVLFEKYVEA
;
A
#
# COMPACT_ATOMS: atom_id res chain seq x y z
N MET A 1 27.55 13.24 -5.68
CA MET A 1 26.82 11.97 -5.48
C MET A 1 25.53 12.35 -4.74
N ASN A 2 24.34 11.99 -5.21
CA ASN A 2 23.09 12.49 -4.62
C ASN A 2 22.94 11.97 -3.17
N ASP A 3 22.96 12.89 -2.19
CA ASP A 3 22.84 12.57 -0.75
C ASP A 3 21.59 11.74 -0.43
N PHE A 4 20.53 11.94 -1.22
CA PHE A 4 19.31 11.13 -1.14
C PHE A 4 19.54 9.65 -1.45
N ILE A 5 20.31 9.31 -2.48
CA ILE A 5 20.56 7.93 -2.88
C ILE A 5 21.39 7.22 -1.81
N THR A 6 22.36 7.91 -1.22
CA THR A 6 23.17 7.36 -0.14
C THR A 6 22.33 7.08 1.11
N LEU A 7 21.40 7.98 1.45
CA LEU A 7 20.45 7.77 2.55
C LEU A 7 19.52 6.60 2.26
N TYR A 8 18.93 6.55 1.06
CA TYR A 8 18.07 5.44 0.64
C TYR A 8 18.78 4.08 0.75
N MET A 9 20.00 3.96 0.23
CA MET A 9 20.77 2.71 0.28
C MET A 9 21.15 2.31 1.71
N LYS A 10 21.40 3.28 2.59
CA LYS A 10 21.63 3.04 4.01
C LYS A 10 20.37 2.44 4.67
N GLU A 11 19.21 3.06 4.44
CA GLU A 11 17.93 2.60 5.00
C GLU A 11 17.54 1.21 4.49
N LEU A 12 17.73 0.97 3.18
CA LEU A 12 17.50 -0.34 2.58
C LEU A 12 18.38 -1.42 3.22
N ARG A 13 19.66 -1.11 3.48
CA ARG A 13 20.58 -2.03 4.16
C ARG A 13 20.19 -2.28 5.61
N ALA A 14 19.72 -1.25 6.32
CA ALA A 14 19.28 -1.37 7.71
C ALA A 14 18.05 -2.29 7.83
N GLN A 15 17.14 -2.24 6.86
CA GLN A 15 15.90 -3.03 6.85
C GLN A 15 15.99 -4.34 6.05
N ARG A 16 17.18 -4.71 5.56
CA ARG A 16 17.37 -5.85 4.63
C ARG A 16 16.74 -7.16 5.11
N MET A 17 16.78 -7.43 6.42
CA MET A 17 16.22 -8.67 6.99
C MET A 17 14.69 -8.65 6.93
N VAL A 18 14.08 -7.52 7.31
CA VAL A 18 12.63 -7.35 7.28
C VAL A 18 12.12 -7.41 5.84
N ILE A 19 12.80 -6.70 4.93
CA ILE A 19 12.52 -6.74 3.49
C ILE A 19 12.62 -8.19 2.98
N GLY A 20 13.71 -8.89 3.30
CA GLY A 20 13.93 -10.27 2.87
C GLY A 20 12.83 -11.22 3.37
N VAL A 21 12.45 -11.12 4.65
CA VAL A 21 11.39 -11.95 5.24
C VAL A 21 10.03 -11.65 4.61
N LEU A 22 9.69 -10.38 4.36
CA LEU A 22 8.44 -10.00 3.70
C LEU A 22 8.39 -10.51 2.25
N LEU A 23 9.46 -10.37 1.50
CA LEU A 23 9.53 -10.85 0.11
C LEU A 23 9.49 -12.38 0.03
N LEU A 24 10.23 -13.07 0.90
CA LEU A 24 10.19 -14.53 0.97
C LEU A 24 8.83 -15.04 1.45
N GLY A 25 8.23 -14.36 2.43
CA GLY A 25 6.89 -14.69 2.94
C GLY A 25 5.82 -14.51 1.86
N THR A 26 5.85 -13.40 1.13
CA THR A 26 4.93 -13.15 0.01
C THR A 26 5.10 -14.17 -1.10
N LEU A 27 6.33 -14.45 -1.54
CA LEU A 27 6.61 -15.51 -2.51
C LEU A 27 6.15 -16.89 -2.02
N GLY A 28 6.48 -17.26 -0.79
CA GLY A 28 6.12 -18.55 -0.21
C GLY A 28 4.60 -18.74 -0.10
N LEU A 29 3.88 -17.71 0.35
CA LEU A 29 2.41 -17.71 0.39
C LEU A 29 1.80 -17.81 -1.01
N SER A 30 2.31 -17.05 -1.98
CA SER A 30 1.83 -17.07 -3.36
C SER A 30 2.08 -18.42 -4.05
N ILE A 31 3.27 -19.01 -3.87
CA ILE A 31 3.58 -20.36 -4.39
C ILE A 31 2.70 -21.42 -3.71
N TYR A 32 2.52 -21.33 -2.39
CA TYR A 32 1.66 -22.25 -1.67
C TYR A 32 0.20 -22.16 -2.14
N ALA A 33 -0.30 -20.95 -2.39
CA ALA A 33 -1.63 -20.74 -2.97
C ALA A 33 -1.76 -21.39 -4.36
N LEU A 34 -0.71 -21.31 -5.21
CA LEU A 34 -0.69 -21.96 -6.52
C LEU A 34 -0.78 -23.50 -6.43
N THR A 35 -0.22 -24.12 -5.39
CA THR A 35 -0.33 -25.59 -5.22
C THR A 35 -1.76 -26.07 -4.93
N GLY A 36 -2.67 -25.15 -4.58
CA GLY A 36 -4.09 -25.43 -4.41
C GLY A 36 -4.91 -25.43 -5.71
N LEU A 37 -4.27 -25.21 -6.87
CA LEU A 37 -4.90 -25.33 -8.18
C LEU A 37 -5.08 -26.82 -8.53
N GLY A 38 -6.33 -27.26 -8.57
CA GLY A 38 -6.76 -28.59 -9.02
C GLY A 38 -8.23 -28.57 -9.42
N ASP A 39 -8.80 -29.72 -9.77
CA ASP A 39 -10.17 -29.86 -10.31
C ASP A 39 -11.26 -29.26 -9.40
N VAL A 40 -10.98 -29.13 -8.10
CA VAL A 40 -11.83 -28.44 -7.13
C VAL A 40 -11.04 -27.29 -6.51
N PRO A 41 -11.54 -26.04 -6.56
CA PRO A 41 -10.85 -24.90 -5.97
C PRO A 41 -10.74 -25.09 -4.46
N GLN A 42 -9.50 -25.26 -3.97
CA GLN A 42 -9.26 -25.43 -2.54
C GLN A 42 -9.33 -24.08 -1.83
N PRO A 43 -9.77 -24.03 -0.55
CA PRO A 43 -9.83 -22.79 0.23
C PRO A 43 -8.46 -22.11 0.40
N ARG A 44 -7.37 -22.83 0.11
CA ARG A 44 -5.99 -22.34 0.09
C ARG A 44 -5.75 -21.25 -0.95
N LEU A 45 -6.56 -21.17 -2.01
CA LEU A 45 -6.51 -20.08 -2.99
C LEU A 45 -6.78 -18.71 -2.36
N ALA A 46 -7.58 -18.64 -1.30
CA ALA A 46 -7.84 -17.40 -0.58
C ALA A 46 -6.59 -16.78 0.07
N LEU A 47 -5.52 -17.57 0.26
CA LEU A 47 -4.24 -17.09 0.78
C LEU A 47 -3.54 -16.11 -0.16
N ILE A 48 -3.94 -15.99 -1.43
CA ILE A 48 -3.38 -14.97 -2.32
C ILE A 48 -3.73 -13.54 -1.93
N ILE A 49 -4.75 -13.36 -1.07
CA ILE A 49 -5.13 -12.05 -0.53
C ILE A 49 -4.19 -11.62 0.60
N LEU A 50 -3.54 -12.56 1.30
CA LEU A 50 -2.65 -12.26 2.44
C LEU A 50 -1.48 -11.32 2.08
N PRO A 51 -0.78 -11.50 0.94
CA PRO A 51 0.22 -10.55 0.48
C PRO A 51 -0.30 -9.10 0.36
N TYR A 52 -1.59 -8.90 0.02
CA TYR A 52 -2.19 -7.56 -0.02
C TYR A 52 -2.42 -6.99 1.38
N ALA A 53 -2.63 -7.83 2.40
CA ALA A 53 -2.70 -7.39 3.80
C ALA A 53 -1.38 -6.79 4.30
N SER A 54 -0.25 -7.07 3.64
CA SER A 54 1.03 -6.39 3.93
C SER A 54 0.93 -4.87 3.76
N ALA A 55 0.02 -4.37 2.90
CA ALA A 55 -0.26 -2.94 2.74
C ALA A 55 -0.59 -2.25 4.06
N LEU A 56 -1.28 -2.97 4.96
CA LEU A 56 -1.66 -2.48 6.29
C LEU A 56 -0.47 -2.46 7.25
N GLY A 57 0.48 -3.39 7.09
CA GLY A 57 1.65 -3.54 7.96
C GLY A 57 2.82 -2.61 7.62
N LEU A 58 3.01 -2.28 6.34
CA LEU A 58 4.12 -1.46 5.85
C LEU A 58 4.26 -0.07 6.53
N PRO A 59 3.17 0.67 6.78
CA PRO A 59 3.22 1.94 7.52
C PRO A 59 3.71 1.80 8.97
N PHE A 60 3.51 0.64 9.60
CA PHE A 60 4.04 0.36 10.93
C PHE A 60 5.54 0.10 10.91
N LEU A 61 6.09 -0.45 9.81
CA LEU A 61 7.54 -0.55 9.64
C LEU A 61 8.19 0.83 9.59
N LEU A 62 7.55 1.81 8.96
CA LEU A 62 8.02 3.20 8.95
C LEU A 62 8.14 3.75 10.38
N ILE A 63 7.10 3.58 11.18
CA ILE A 63 7.07 4.03 12.59
C ILE A 63 8.10 3.27 13.41
N HIS A 64 8.24 1.97 13.20
CA HIS A 64 9.22 1.13 13.88
C HIS A 64 10.65 1.58 13.55
N ALA A 65 10.96 1.83 12.28
CA ALA A 65 12.26 2.30 11.83
C ALA A 65 12.64 3.61 12.52
N ILE A 66 11.74 4.58 12.54
CA ILE A 66 11.96 5.87 13.21
C ILE A 66 12.10 5.68 14.73
N SER A 67 11.26 4.83 15.33
CA SER A 67 11.34 4.52 16.76
C SER A 67 12.66 3.86 17.16
N SER A 68 13.19 2.98 16.31
CA SER A 68 14.40 2.22 16.59
C SER A 68 15.64 3.13 16.63
N GLU A 69 15.69 4.16 15.78
CA GLU A 69 16.80 5.12 15.75
C GLU A 69 16.87 5.98 17.02
N TRP A 70 15.71 6.42 17.51
CA TRP A 70 15.60 7.15 18.76
C TRP A 70 15.92 6.28 19.98
N SER A 71 15.55 5.00 19.95
CA SER A 71 15.88 4.06 21.03
C SER A 71 17.36 3.69 21.03
N ALA A 72 17.99 3.61 19.86
CA ALA A 72 19.39 3.24 19.69
C ALA A 72 20.35 4.42 19.83
N GLN A 73 19.86 5.64 20.08
CA GLN A 73 20.63 6.89 20.11
C GLN A 73 21.43 7.17 18.83
N THR A 74 21.10 6.51 17.73
CA THR A 74 21.77 6.70 16.43
C THR A 74 21.22 7.91 15.68
N HIS A 75 20.13 8.51 16.17
CA HIS A 75 19.57 9.73 15.61
C HIS A 75 20.58 10.88 15.60
N TYR A 76 21.44 11.02 16.62
CA TYR A 76 22.48 12.04 16.65
C TYR A 76 23.47 11.95 15.48
N GLN A 77 23.81 10.74 15.03
CA GLN A 77 24.70 10.54 13.88
C GLN A 77 24.02 10.91 12.56
N ILE A 78 22.70 10.75 12.48
CA ILE A 78 21.90 11.12 11.32
C ILE A 78 21.71 12.64 11.26
N LEU A 79 21.56 13.29 12.41
CA LEU A 79 21.44 14.74 12.54
C LEU A 79 22.76 15.50 12.33
N ALA A 80 23.89 14.81 12.47
CA ALA A 80 25.21 15.37 12.19
C ALA A 80 25.55 15.43 10.67
N LEU A 81 24.72 14.82 9.81
CA LEU A 81 24.92 14.87 8.36
C LEU A 81 24.51 16.25 7.82
N PRO A 82 25.25 16.82 6.85
CA PRO A 82 24.93 18.11 6.21
C PRO A 82 23.79 17.97 5.18
N VAL A 83 22.68 17.33 5.58
CA VAL A 83 21.54 17.03 4.72
C VAL A 83 20.26 17.53 5.39
N PRO A 84 19.32 18.15 4.66
CA PRO A 84 18.08 18.60 5.28
C PRO A 84 17.25 17.43 5.82
N ARG A 85 16.65 17.64 6.99
CA ARG A 85 16.01 16.59 7.80
C ARG A 85 14.81 15.93 7.12
N TRP A 86 14.09 16.70 6.30
CA TRP A 86 12.97 16.18 5.53
C TRP A 86 13.41 15.11 4.51
N LEU A 87 14.65 15.17 3.99
CA LEU A 87 15.18 14.13 3.09
C LEU A 87 15.40 12.79 3.81
N VAL A 88 15.72 12.80 5.10
CA VAL A 88 15.87 11.57 5.89
C VAL A 88 14.52 10.86 6.00
N LEU A 89 13.46 11.60 6.37
CA LEU A 89 12.11 11.05 6.42
C LEU A 89 11.64 10.57 5.04
N LEU A 90 11.88 11.35 4.00
CA LEU A 90 11.50 11.01 2.63
C LEU A 90 12.22 9.75 2.11
N SER A 91 13.49 9.54 2.50
CA SER A 91 14.23 8.33 2.15
C SER A 91 13.61 7.07 2.78
N LYS A 92 13.13 7.14 4.03
CA LYS A 92 12.44 6.03 4.71
C LYS A 92 11.09 5.74 4.07
N VAL A 93 10.33 6.78 3.74
CA VAL A 93 9.05 6.67 3.00
C VAL A 93 9.29 6.03 1.63
N ALA A 94 10.35 6.42 0.92
CA ALA A 94 10.72 5.83 -0.37
C ALA A 94 11.08 4.35 -0.26
N VAL A 95 11.79 3.92 0.79
CA VAL A 95 12.07 2.48 1.02
C VAL A 95 10.78 1.71 1.22
N VAL A 96 9.88 2.18 2.09
CA VAL A 96 8.59 1.51 2.36
C VAL A 96 7.70 1.47 1.11
N LEU A 97 7.65 2.56 0.33
CA LEU A 97 6.93 2.58 -0.95
C LEU A 97 7.54 1.61 -1.96
N SER A 98 8.87 1.59 -2.11
CA SER A 98 9.53 0.67 -3.04
C SER A 98 9.27 -0.79 -2.67
N LEU A 99 9.28 -1.12 -1.38
CA LEU A 99 8.91 -2.45 -0.89
C LEU A 99 7.44 -2.77 -1.20
N GLY A 100 6.52 -1.83 -0.95
CA GLY A 100 5.10 -2.00 -1.27
C GLY A 100 4.85 -2.24 -2.76
N VAL A 101 5.54 -1.51 -3.63
CA VAL A 101 5.46 -1.71 -5.09
C VAL A 101 5.95 -3.10 -5.49
N VAL A 102 7.08 -3.56 -4.95
CA VAL A 102 7.60 -4.90 -5.26
C VAL A 102 6.63 -5.98 -4.79
N ILE A 103 6.07 -5.86 -3.59
CA ILE A 103 5.08 -6.82 -3.07
C ILE A 103 3.82 -6.81 -3.94
N TYR A 104 3.33 -5.63 -4.34
CA TYR A 104 2.20 -5.48 -5.23
C TYR A 104 2.44 -6.17 -6.59
N LEU A 105 3.57 -5.88 -7.25
CA LEU A 105 3.92 -6.48 -8.54
C LEU A 105 4.03 -8.00 -8.43
N CYS A 106 4.68 -8.50 -7.38
CA CYS A 106 4.80 -9.92 -7.16
C CYS A 106 3.41 -10.57 -6.98
N SER A 107 2.58 -10.01 -6.10
CA SER A 107 1.26 -10.54 -5.76
C SER A 107 0.27 -10.48 -6.92
N THR A 108 0.33 -9.44 -7.75
CA THR A 108 -0.53 -9.28 -8.94
C THR A 108 -0.17 -10.26 -10.05
N VAL A 109 1.12 -10.51 -10.29
CA VAL A 109 1.56 -11.54 -11.24
C VAL A 109 1.01 -12.91 -10.84
N PHE A 110 1.11 -13.29 -9.56
CA PHE A 110 0.54 -14.57 -9.10
C PHE A 110 -0.98 -14.61 -9.21
N LEU A 111 -1.66 -13.48 -8.95
CA LEU A 111 -3.11 -13.40 -9.05
C LEU A 111 -3.56 -13.55 -10.51
N GLN A 112 -2.85 -12.95 -11.45
CA GLN A 112 -3.08 -13.14 -12.88
C GLN A 112 -2.87 -14.60 -13.31
N VAL A 113 -1.78 -15.24 -12.88
CA VAL A 113 -1.54 -16.67 -13.18
C VAL A 113 -2.68 -17.55 -12.65
N ILE A 114 -3.21 -17.27 -11.46
CA ILE A 114 -4.36 -18.01 -10.93
C ILE A 114 -5.62 -17.75 -11.77
N ALA A 115 -5.90 -16.49 -12.11
CA ALA A 115 -7.05 -16.11 -12.91
C ALA A 115 -7.03 -16.79 -14.30
N ASP A 116 -5.88 -16.76 -14.98
CA ASP A 116 -5.68 -17.39 -16.29
C ASP A 116 -5.86 -18.92 -16.23
N ARG A 117 -5.41 -19.56 -15.14
CA ARG A 117 -5.57 -21.01 -14.96
C ARG A 117 -6.99 -21.40 -14.62
N MET A 118 -7.70 -20.61 -13.80
CA MET A 118 -9.10 -20.87 -13.46
C MET A 118 -10.02 -20.70 -14.67
N THR A 119 -9.81 -19.66 -15.47
CA THR A 119 -10.58 -19.46 -16.72
C THR A 119 -10.36 -20.61 -17.71
N ALA A 120 -9.11 -21.07 -17.88
CA ALA A 120 -8.81 -22.23 -18.73
C ALA A 120 -9.49 -23.54 -18.27
N MET A 121 -9.61 -23.77 -16.96
CA MET A 121 -10.32 -24.94 -16.41
C MET A 121 -11.83 -24.85 -16.63
N MET A 122 -12.43 -23.66 -16.50
CA MET A 122 -13.86 -23.45 -16.76
C MET A 122 -14.20 -23.68 -18.24
N LEU A 123 -13.39 -23.14 -19.16
CA LEU A 123 -13.54 -23.34 -20.61
C LEU A 123 -13.42 -24.81 -21.02
N ALA A 124 -12.53 -25.57 -20.36
CA ALA A 124 -12.39 -27.01 -20.62
C ALA A 124 -13.58 -27.84 -20.13
N GLN A 125 -14.30 -27.36 -19.11
CA GLN A 125 -15.45 -28.03 -18.51
C GLN A 125 -16.77 -27.73 -19.27
N ASP A 126 -16.90 -26.55 -19.89
CA ASP A 126 -18.06 -26.16 -20.71
C ASP A 126 -18.16 -26.91 -22.06
N GLY A 127 -17.12 -27.66 -22.45
CA GLY A 127 -17.18 -28.58 -23.61
C GLY A 127 -18.14 -29.76 -23.44
N SER A 128 -18.60 -30.06 -22.22
CA SER A 128 -19.66 -31.04 -21.94
C SER A 128 -20.98 -30.30 -21.70
N GLY A 129 -21.73 -30.07 -22.77
CA GLY A 129 -22.85 -29.13 -22.80
C GLY A 129 -23.86 -29.29 -21.66
N ASP A 130 -23.94 -28.28 -20.81
CA ASP A 130 -25.19 -27.62 -20.42
C ASP A 130 -24.89 -26.29 -19.71
N SER A 131 -25.68 -25.27 -20.04
CA SER A 131 -25.76 -23.93 -19.43
C SER A 131 -24.64 -22.89 -19.71
N PHE A 132 -25.01 -21.92 -20.55
CA PHE A 132 -24.42 -20.58 -20.72
C PHE A 132 -24.37 -19.83 -19.36
N ARG A 133 -23.38 -20.12 -18.52
CA ARG A 133 -23.11 -19.37 -17.29
C ARG A 133 -22.03 -18.35 -17.58
N ILE A 134 -22.49 -17.11 -17.79
CA ILE A 134 -21.76 -15.84 -17.80
C ILE A 134 -20.37 -15.99 -17.17
N GLU A 135 -19.35 -16.17 -18.02
CA GLU A 135 -17.96 -16.28 -17.59
C GLU A 135 -17.50 -14.96 -16.98
N PRO A 136 -16.94 -14.94 -15.76
CA PRO A 136 -16.17 -13.80 -15.31
C PRO A 136 -14.79 -13.86 -16.01
N HIS A 137 -14.75 -13.55 -17.30
CA HIS A 137 -13.48 -13.29 -17.98
C HIS A 137 -12.97 -11.92 -17.52
N MET A 138 -12.14 -11.91 -16.47
CA MET A 138 -11.42 -10.70 -16.08
C MET A 138 -10.26 -10.49 -17.05
N ASP A 139 -10.39 -9.50 -17.93
CA ASP A 139 -9.28 -9.07 -18.79
C ASP A 139 -8.07 -8.70 -17.92
N SER A 140 -6.86 -9.03 -18.39
CA SER A 140 -5.61 -8.80 -17.66
C SER A 140 -5.47 -7.35 -17.23
N SER A 141 -5.91 -6.40 -18.07
CA SER A 141 -5.90 -4.97 -17.75
C SER A 141 -6.74 -4.63 -16.50
N THR A 142 -7.89 -5.29 -16.34
CA THR A 142 -8.82 -5.04 -15.23
C THR A 142 -8.32 -5.61 -13.91
N VAL A 143 -7.65 -6.77 -13.95
CA VAL A 143 -7.03 -7.38 -12.76
C VAL A 143 -5.95 -6.46 -12.19
N TRP A 144 -5.09 -5.91 -13.04
CA TRP A 144 -4.04 -4.99 -12.64
C TRP A 144 -4.60 -3.66 -12.12
N ALA A 145 -5.59 -3.09 -12.82
CA ALA A 145 -6.22 -1.84 -12.41
C ALA A 145 -6.94 -1.97 -11.05
N VAL A 146 -7.78 -2.98 -10.87
CA VAL A 146 -8.55 -3.18 -9.63
C VAL A 146 -7.64 -3.49 -8.45
N SER A 147 -6.70 -4.43 -8.61
CA SER A 147 -5.74 -4.77 -7.55
C SER A 147 -4.85 -3.58 -7.17
N GLY A 148 -4.43 -2.78 -8.15
CA GLY A 148 -3.62 -1.59 -7.93
C GLY A 148 -4.37 -0.52 -7.16
N ILE A 149 -5.64 -0.28 -7.51
CA ILE A 149 -6.47 0.66 -6.78
C ILE A 149 -6.72 0.18 -5.36
N VAL A 150 -7.13 -1.08 -5.16
CA VAL A 150 -7.39 -1.63 -3.81
C VAL A 150 -6.13 -1.55 -2.94
N TYR A 151 -4.98 -1.95 -3.47
CA TYR A 151 -3.71 -1.89 -2.74
C TYR A 151 -3.32 -0.44 -2.41
N GLY A 152 -3.45 0.47 -3.37
CA GLY A 152 -3.13 1.90 -3.19
C GLY A 152 -4.05 2.59 -2.17
N VAL A 153 -5.35 2.32 -2.22
CA VAL A 153 -6.35 2.88 -1.28
C VAL A 153 -6.09 2.42 0.16
N LEU A 154 -5.55 1.22 0.35
CA LEU A 154 -5.17 0.72 1.67
C LEU A 154 -3.82 1.27 2.13
N LEU A 155 -2.81 1.23 1.28
CA LEU A 155 -1.43 1.59 1.64
C LEU A 155 -1.22 3.10 1.81
N LEU A 156 -1.68 3.91 0.86
CA LEU A 156 -1.34 5.33 0.79
C LEU A 156 -1.87 6.14 1.99
N PRO A 157 -3.14 6.01 2.41
CA PRO A 157 -3.65 6.78 3.55
C PRO A 157 -2.95 6.40 4.84
N LEU A 158 -2.72 5.10 5.08
CA LEU A 158 -2.03 4.63 6.26
C LEU A 158 -0.56 5.08 6.28
N LEU A 159 0.11 5.10 5.13
CA LEU A 159 1.46 5.64 5.00
C LEU A 159 1.49 7.14 5.35
N GLY A 160 0.55 7.92 4.84
CA GLY A 160 0.42 9.35 5.17
C GLY A 160 0.19 9.60 6.66
N ILE A 161 -0.72 8.82 7.27
CA ILE A 161 -1.00 8.88 8.72
C ILE A 161 0.23 8.47 9.53
N ALA A 162 0.93 7.41 9.12
CA ALA A 162 2.15 6.97 9.79
C ALA A 162 3.26 8.03 9.72
N CYS A 163 3.40 8.72 8.58
CA CYS A 163 4.32 9.85 8.44
C CYS A 163 3.97 10.99 9.40
N ALA A 164 2.71 11.43 9.42
CA ALA A 164 2.25 12.47 10.33
C ALA A 164 2.43 12.06 11.80
N ALA A 165 2.08 10.81 12.15
CA ALA A 165 2.25 10.27 13.49
C ALA A 165 3.72 10.24 13.91
N SER A 166 4.63 9.91 12.99
CA SER A 166 6.07 9.93 13.25
C SER A 166 6.60 11.35 13.50
N GLY A 167 6.11 12.35 12.76
CA GLY A 167 6.45 13.76 12.97
C GLY A 167 5.95 14.28 14.33
N VAL A 168 4.70 13.97 14.69
CA VAL A 168 4.13 14.36 16.00
C VAL A 168 4.85 13.69 17.16
N ARG A 169 5.33 12.45 16.97
CA ARG A 169 6.08 11.72 18.00
C ARG A 169 7.43 12.38 18.33
N VAL A 170 8.04 13.06 17.37
CA VAL A 170 9.26 13.85 17.60
C VAL A 170 8.94 15.09 18.44
N MET A 171 7.81 15.75 18.19
CA MET A 171 7.35 16.90 18.98
C MET A 171 6.95 16.52 20.42
N ALA A 172 6.30 15.37 20.62
CA ALA A 172 5.77 14.97 21.92
C ALA A 172 6.78 14.16 22.75
N GLN A 173 7.52 14.81 23.66
CA GLN A 173 8.56 14.15 24.47
C GLN A 173 8.02 13.19 25.56
N ARG A 174 6.84 13.46 26.16
CA ARG A 174 6.31 12.72 27.34
C ARG A 174 5.31 11.59 27.04
N PHE A 175 4.48 11.69 26.00
CA PHE A 175 3.42 10.71 25.70
C PHE A 175 3.49 10.23 24.25
N LYS A 176 4.64 9.67 23.86
CA LYS A 176 4.92 9.23 22.49
C LYS A 176 3.90 8.22 21.96
N GLY A 177 3.48 7.25 22.78
CA GLY A 177 2.49 6.24 22.37
C GLY A 177 1.08 6.81 22.21
N LEU A 178 0.64 7.63 23.17
CA LEU A 178 -0.69 8.23 23.17
C LEU A 178 -0.87 9.23 22.02
N SER A 179 0.18 10.03 21.74
CA SER A 179 0.19 10.98 20.62
C SER A 179 0.14 10.27 19.26
N THR A 180 0.91 9.19 19.08
CA THR A 180 0.81 8.39 17.84
C THR A 180 -0.57 7.78 17.66
N LEU A 181 -1.16 7.24 18.73
CA LEU A 181 -2.51 6.65 18.67
C LEU A 181 -3.57 7.72 18.37
N GLY A 182 -3.45 8.90 18.98
CA GLY A 182 -4.31 10.05 18.70
C GLY A 182 -4.24 10.47 17.23
N VAL A 183 -3.05 10.53 16.64
CA VAL A 183 -2.89 10.87 15.21
C VAL A 183 -3.45 9.76 14.30
N PHE A 184 -3.32 8.49 14.68
CA PHE A 184 -3.95 7.40 13.93
C PHE A 184 -5.48 7.47 13.94
N VAL A 185 -6.07 7.66 15.12
CA VAL A 185 -7.53 7.74 15.27
C VAL A 185 -8.07 9.00 14.59
N ALA A 186 -7.43 10.14 14.81
CA ALA A 186 -7.82 11.40 14.18
C ALA A 186 -7.63 11.34 12.66
N GLY A 187 -6.51 10.80 12.18
CA GLY A 187 -6.22 10.63 10.76
C GLY A 187 -7.20 9.70 10.06
N GLY A 188 -7.51 8.55 10.67
CA GLY A 188 -8.52 7.61 10.14
C GLY A 188 -9.92 8.22 10.12
N TYR A 189 -10.31 8.93 11.19
CA TYR A 189 -11.58 9.66 11.23
C TYR A 189 -11.66 10.76 10.16
N LEU A 190 -10.58 11.53 9.98
CA LEU A 190 -10.51 12.57 8.96
C LEU A 190 -10.60 11.97 7.56
N TYR A 191 -9.90 10.85 7.32
CA TYR A 191 -9.93 10.15 6.05
C TYR A 191 -11.35 9.69 5.69
N GLY A 192 -12.07 9.07 6.62
CA GLY A 192 -13.44 8.63 6.39
C GLY A 192 -14.43 9.80 6.22
N LYS A 193 -14.29 10.87 7.00
CA LYS A 193 -15.19 12.04 6.95
C LYS A 193 -15.00 12.86 5.67
N LEU A 194 -13.77 12.99 5.19
CA LEU A 194 -13.43 13.80 4.01
C LEU A 194 -13.57 13.03 2.69
N GLN A 195 -13.70 11.70 2.73
CA GLN A 195 -13.81 10.87 1.54
C GLN A 195 -14.96 11.33 0.63
N ILE A 196 -16.20 11.36 1.14
CA ILE A 196 -17.39 11.71 0.36
C ILE A 196 -17.28 13.13 -0.25
N PRO A 197 -17.03 14.20 0.53
CA PRO A 197 -17.00 15.55 -0.04
C PRO A 197 -15.86 15.77 -1.03
N ILE A 198 -14.69 15.16 -0.82
CA ILE A 198 -13.53 15.35 -1.70
C ILE A 198 -13.66 14.50 -2.97
N VAL A 199 -14.14 13.26 -2.88
CA VAL A 199 -14.42 12.44 -4.07
C VAL A 199 -15.46 13.12 -4.95
N HIS A 200 -16.52 13.69 -4.37
CA HIS A 200 -17.53 14.43 -5.13
C HIS A 200 -16.98 15.75 -5.73
N ALA A 201 -16.02 16.40 -5.06
CA ALA A 201 -15.32 17.55 -5.64
C ALA A 201 -14.41 17.14 -6.80
N LEU A 202 -13.70 16.01 -6.69
CA LEU A 202 -12.86 15.45 -7.75
C LEU A 202 -13.71 15.02 -8.94
N GLU A 203 -14.87 14.40 -8.71
CA GLU A 203 -15.86 14.04 -9.74
C GLU A 203 -16.30 15.27 -10.56
N LYS A 204 -16.52 16.41 -9.91
CA LYS A 204 -16.87 17.68 -10.60
C LYS A 204 -15.74 18.24 -11.46
N ILE A 205 -14.48 17.98 -11.10
CA ILE A 205 -13.31 18.54 -11.79
C ILE A 205 -12.86 17.62 -12.94
N PHE A 206 -12.79 16.32 -12.69
CA PHE A 206 -12.24 15.33 -13.61
C PHE A 206 -13.32 14.57 -14.40
N GLY A 207 -14.59 14.77 -14.07
CA GLY A 207 -15.71 14.02 -14.63
C GLY A 207 -15.79 12.60 -14.09
N LYS A 208 -16.82 11.86 -14.50
CA LYS A 208 -16.94 10.43 -14.23
C LYS A 208 -16.13 9.65 -15.25
N TRP A 209 -15.17 8.86 -14.79
CA TRP A 209 -14.56 7.83 -15.63
C TRP A 209 -15.22 6.49 -15.34
N GLU A 210 -15.85 5.93 -16.36
CA GLU A 210 -16.39 4.59 -16.30
C GLU A 210 -15.26 3.61 -16.60
N LEU A 211 -14.78 2.93 -15.56
CA LEU A 211 -13.98 1.73 -15.76
C LEU A 211 -14.97 0.62 -16.13
N ASP A 212 -14.98 0.22 -17.39
CA ASP A 212 -15.83 -0.87 -17.85
C ASP A 212 -15.29 -2.16 -17.21
N LEU A 213 -15.90 -2.57 -16.09
CA LEU A 213 -15.57 -3.81 -15.40
C LEU A 213 -16.25 -4.94 -16.19
N PRO A 214 -15.51 -5.79 -16.93
CA PRO A 214 -16.08 -6.82 -17.80
C PRO A 214 -16.79 -7.94 -17.02
N ILE A 215 -16.84 -7.84 -15.69
CA ILE A 215 -17.43 -8.84 -14.81
C ILE A 215 -18.91 -9.04 -15.16
N HIS A 216 -19.61 -8.04 -15.71
CA HIS A 216 -20.99 -8.16 -16.22
C HIS A 216 -21.14 -7.39 -17.55
N HIS A 217 -21.11 -8.09 -18.70
CA HIS A 217 -21.62 -7.54 -19.96
C HIS A 217 -23.09 -7.11 -19.77
N GLY A 218 -23.34 -5.82 -19.55
CA GLY A 218 -24.70 -5.24 -19.51
C GLY A 218 -24.99 -4.29 -18.36
N THR A 219 -24.10 -4.14 -17.38
CA THR A 219 -24.23 -3.10 -16.34
C THR A 219 -22.91 -2.37 -16.17
N ALA A 220 -22.81 -1.18 -16.78
CA ALA A 220 -21.75 -0.22 -16.49
C ALA A 220 -21.80 0.09 -14.99
N THR A 221 -21.00 -0.62 -14.19
CA THR A 221 -20.82 -0.27 -12.79
C THR A 221 -19.88 0.92 -12.80
N ALA A 222 -20.44 2.12 -12.76
CA ALA A 222 -19.71 3.38 -12.59
C ALA A 222 -18.88 3.27 -11.30
N SER A 223 -17.63 2.82 -11.44
CA SER A 223 -16.75 2.60 -10.30
C SER A 223 -15.90 3.86 -10.14
N ASP A 224 -16.31 4.74 -9.21
CA ASP A 224 -15.55 5.92 -8.72
C ASP A 224 -14.23 5.54 -8.01
N VAL A 225 -13.78 4.30 -8.20
CA VAL A 225 -12.68 3.65 -7.49
C VAL A 225 -11.35 4.32 -7.84
N HIS A 226 -11.20 4.85 -9.05
CA HIS A 226 -10.06 5.67 -9.47
C HIS A 226 -10.02 7.05 -8.75
N LEU A 227 -11.17 7.71 -8.54
CA LEU A 227 -11.25 8.96 -7.76
C LEU A 227 -10.87 8.70 -6.29
N LEU A 228 -11.24 7.53 -5.78
CA LEU A 228 -10.84 7.10 -4.44
C LEU A 228 -9.32 6.95 -4.33
N LEU A 229 -8.66 6.38 -5.34
CA LEU A 229 -7.19 6.31 -5.41
C LEU A 229 -6.56 7.70 -5.42
N MET A 230 -7.07 8.62 -6.25
CA MET A 230 -6.57 10.01 -6.31
C MET A 230 -6.72 10.71 -4.95
N TYR A 231 -7.86 10.50 -4.28
CA TYR A 231 -8.08 10.99 -2.92
C TYR A 231 -7.05 10.40 -1.93
N SER A 232 -6.79 9.09 -1.98
CA SER A 232 -5.77 8.45 -1.14
C SER A 232 -4.36 9.00 -1.40
N VAL A 233 -4.00 9.29 -2.65
CA VAL A 233 -2.71 9.92 -3.02
C VAL A 233 -2.60 11.32 -2.43
N LEU A 234 -3.64 12.15 -2.60
CA LEU A 234 -3.65 13.52 -2.05
C LEU A 234 -3.55 13.52 -0.53
N PHE A 235 -4.30 12.63 0.13
CA PHE A 235 -4.27 12.47 1.58
C PHE A 235 -2.89 12.02 2.07
N ALA A 236 -2.26 11.06 1.37
CA ALA A 236 -0.92 10.60 1.68
C ALA A 236 0.13 11.72 1.52
N ALA A 237 0.06 12.48 0.43
CA ALA A 237 0.96 13.61 0.18
C ALA A 237 0.86 14.68 1.27
N LEU A 238 -0.36 15.01 1.72
CA LEU A 238 -0.57 15.92 2.85
C LEU A 238 0.03 15.36 4.15
N GLY A 239 -0.19 14.08 4.46
CA GLY A 239 0.37 13.43 5.64
C GLY A 239 1.90 13.41 5.65
N VAL A 240 2.52 13.09 4.50
CA VAL A 240 3.98 13.14 4.32
C VAL A 240 4.51 14.57 4.47
N GLY A 241 3.83 15.56 3.88
CA GLY A 241 4.20 16.97 3.98
C GLY A 241 4.15 17.50 5.41
N VAL A 242 3.07 17.22 6.14
CA VAL A 242 2.95 17.57 7.57
C VAL A 242 4.04 16.87 8.39
N GLY A 243 4.27 15.58 8.16
CA GLY A 243 5.34 14.83 8.79
C GLY A 243 6.72 15.46 8.57
N ALA A 244 7.04 15.83 7.32
CA ALA A 244 8.29 16.46 6.95
C ALA A 244 8.51 17.81 7.64
N VAL A 245 7.49 18.69 7.65
CA VAL A 245 7.57 20.01 8.29
C VAL A 245 7.76 19.90 9.80
N LEU A 246 7.03 18.98 10.45
CA LEU A 246 7.18 18.74 11.89
C LEU A 246 8.56 18.19 12.22
N PHE A 247 9.09 17.29 11.38
CA PHE A 247 10.42 16.72 11.54
C PHE A 247 11.52 17.77 11.36
N GLU A 248 11.35 18.72 10.44
CA GLU A 248 12.31 19.81 10.27
C GLU A 248 12.35 20.74 11.49
N LYS A 249 11.19 21.10 12.04
CA LYS A 249 11.06 22.09 13.13
C LYS A 249 11.38 21.56 14.53
N TYR A 250 11.05 20.31 14.85
CA TYR A 250 11.04 19.81 16.23
C TYR A 250 12.08 18.75 16.55
N VAL A 251 12.91 18.36 15.58
CA VAL A 251 13.93 17.32 15.79
C VAL A 251 15.05 17.73 16.77
N GLU A 252 15.28 19.03 16.95
CA GLU A 252 16.33 19.60 17.82
C GLU A 252 15.82 20.11 19.18
N ALA A 253 14.50 20.11 19.40
CA ALA A 253 13.87 20.63 20.61
C ALA A 253 13.71 19.56 21.69
#